data_AF-A0A699RFU4-F1
#
_entry.id   AF-A0A699RFU4-F1
#
_cell.length_a   1.000
_cell.length_b   1.000
_cell.length_c   1.000
_cell.angle_alpha   90.00
_cell.angle_beta   90.00
_cell.angle_gamma   90.00
#
_symmetry.space_group_name_H-M   'P 1'
#
loop_
_entity.id
_entity.type
_entity.pdbx_description
1 polymer ?
#
loop_
_entity_poly.entity_id
_entity_poly.type
_entity_poly.pdbx_seq_one_letter_code
_entity_poly.pdbx_strand_id
1 'polypeptide(L)'
;SNLKYAFLGPNNTLPVIVASDLSGSQEEALLKVLSMYKAAVGWTIADLKGINPSLCMHRIVIDRDIKPSRDAHRRLNPNMKEVDVIDEEVQKHAPRMLKDDPLDLYLTGENKEILDVAEVQEIQECLVSSLDHQ
;
A
#
# COMPACT_ATOMS: atom_id res chain seq x y z
N SER A 1 -15.84 -15.74 -14.08
CA SER A 1 -14.88 -15.38 -13.02
C SER A 1 -13.84 -16.49 -12.97
N ASN A 2 -12.54 -16.17 -13.11
CA ASN A 2 -11.48 -17.16 -13.27
C ASN A 2 -10.70 -17.45 -11.97
N LEU A 3 -11.11 -16.86 -10.84
CA LEU A 3 -10.41 -16.92 -9.56
C LEU A 3 -11.40 -17.22 -8.43
N LYS A 4 -10.93 -17.90 -7.38
CA LYS A 4 -11.66 -18.20 -6.14
C LYS A 4 -10.76 -18.05 -4.91
N TYR A 5 -11.38 -17.89 -3.75
CA TYR A 5 -10.68 -17.92 -2.47
C TYR A 5 -10.53 -19.36 -1.98
N ALA A 6 -9.35 -19.66 -1.44
CA ALA A 6 -9.09 -20.80 -0.58
C ALA A 6 -8.38 -20.30 0.69
N PHE A 7 -8.32 -21.13 1.73
CA PHE A 7 -7.84 -20.73 3.05
C PHE A 7 -6.83 -21.74 3.57
N LEU A 8 -5.71 -21.25 4.11
CA LEU A 8 -4.65 -22.10 4.65
C LEU A 8 -4.71 -22.19 6.20
N GLY A 9 -5.52 -21.36 6.85
CA GLY A 9 -5.68 -21.28 8.29
C GLY A 9 -7.05 -21.78 8.77
N PRO A 10 -7.18 -22.07 10.08
CA PRO A 10 -8.46 -22.46 10.68
C PRO A 10 -9.49 -21.33 10.56
N ASN A 11 -10.78 -21.65 10.58
CA ASN A 11 -11.88 -20.67 10.52
C ASN A 11 -11.80 -19.69 9.33
N ASN A 12 -11.38 -20.17 8.16
CA ASN A 12 -11.21 -19.35 6.95
C ASN A 12 -10.24 -18.16 7.14
N THR A 13 -9.19 -18.37 7.93
CA THR A 13 -8.06 -17.42 8.03
C THR A 13 -7.00 -17.72 6.99
N LEU A 14 -6.10 -16.76 6.74
CA LEU A 14 -5.01 -16.88 5.76
C LEU A 14 -5.53 -17.13 4.32
N PRO A 15 -6.30 -16.19 3.75
CA PRO A 15 -6.85 -16.34 2.41
C PRO A 15 -5.74 -16.39 1.36
N VAL A 16 -5.96 -17.22 0.34
CA VAL A 16 -5.17 -17.27 -0.89
C VAL A 16 -6.12 -17.25 -2.09
N ILE A 17 -5.74 -16.56 -3.15
CA ILE A 17 -6.52 -16.48 -4.39
C ILE A 17 -5.93 -17.49 -5.36
N VAL A 18 -6.75 -18.44 -5.81
CA VAL A 18 -6.36 -19.51 -6.74
C VAL A 18 -7.27 -19.51 -7.96
N ALA A 19 -6.83 -20.16 -9.04
CA ALA A 19 -7.65 -20.29 -10.23
C ALA A 19 -8.90 -21.16 -9.96
N SER A 20 -10.05 -20.73 -10.45
CA SER A 20 -11.33 -21.40 -10.19
C SER A 20 -11.52 -22.70 -10.99
N ASP A 21 -10.72 -22.90 -12.03
CA ASP A 21 -10.74 -24.03 -12.96
C ASP A 21 -9.78 -25.18 -12.54
N LEU A 22 -9.12 -25.06 -11.38
CA LEU A 22 -8.31 -26.15 -10.82
C LEU A 22 -9.19 -27.37 -10.48
N SER A 23 -8.73 -28.55 -10.89
CA SER A 23 -9.31 -29.81 -10.41
C SER A 23 -9.02 -30.00 -8.91
N GLY A 24 -9.85 -30.79 -8.21
CA GLY A 24 -9.71 -30.97 -6.76
C GLY A 24 -8.33 -31.49 -6.33
N SER A 25 -7.71 -32.37 -7.12
CA SER A 25 -6.35 -32.87 -6.84
C SER A 25 -5.27 -31.82 -7.07
N GLN A 26 -5.42 -30.95 -8.07
CA GLN A 26 -4.50 -29.84 -8.32
C GLN A 26 -4.60 -28.79 -7.22
N GLU A 27 -5.83 -28.46 -6.81
CA GLU A 27 -6.07 -27.55 -5.70
C GLU A 27 -5.46 -28.07 -4.40
N GLU A 28 -5.70 -29.34 -4.05
CA GLU A 28 -5.12 -29.94 -2.85
C GLU A 28 -3.58 -29.93 -2.88
N ALA A 29 -2.98 -30.31 -4.01
CA ALA A 29 -1.52 -30.27 -4.18
C ALA A 29 -0.96 -28.86 -4.03
N LEU A 30 -1.63 -27.86 -4.61
CA LEU A 30 -1.27 -26.45 -4.50
C LEU A 30 -1.37 -25.96 -3.04
N LEU A 31 -2.49 -26.21 -2.37
CA LEU A 31 -2.69 -25.82 -0.98
C LEU A 31 -1.67 -26.49 -0.05
N LYS A 32 -1.28 -27.74 -0.33
CA LYS A 32 -0.23 -28.44 0.42
C LYS A 32 1.12 -27.73 0.30
N VAL A 33 1.52 -27.34 -0.92
CA VAL A 33 2.76 -26.60 -1.15
C VAL A 33 2.70 -25.23 -0.47
N LEU A 34 1.62 -24.47 -0.66
CA LEU A 34 1.45 -23.16 -0.01
C LEU A 34 1.44 -23.28 1.52
N SER A 35 0.89 -24.36 2.07
CA SER A 35 0.92 -24.65 3.50
C SER A 35 2.33 -24.89 4.03
N MET A 36 3.21 -25.53 3.25
CA MET A 36 4.63 -25.73 3.60
C MET A 36 5.41 -24.41 3.61
N TYR A 37 5.06 -23.48 2.71
CA TYR A 37 5.73 -22.19 2.56
C TYR A 37 4.93 -21.01 3.14
N LYS A 38 4.12 -21.26 4.17
CA LYS A 38 3.28 -20.21 4.80
C LYS A 38 4.08 -18.95 5.15
N ALA A 39 5.27 -19.09 5.74
CA ALA A 39 6.09 -17.96 6.15
C ALA A 39 6.61 -17.07 5.00
N ALA A 40 6.49 -17.51 3.75
CA ALA A 40 6.85 -16.72 2.58
C ALA A 40 5.69 -15.88 2.03
N VAL A 41 4.46 -16.14 2.47
CA VAL A 41 3.27 -15.38 2.07
C VAL A 41 3.07 -14.25 3.07
N GLY A 42 2.95 -13.02 2.58
CA GLY A 42 2.61 -11.88 3.43
C GLY A 42 1.11 -11.65 3.45
N TRP A 43 0.43 -11.99 4.55
CA TRP A 43 -0.99 -11.66 4.74
C TRP A 43 -1.16 -10.26 5.30
N THR A 44 -0.18 -9.81 6.07
CA THR A 44 -0.10 -8.46 6.60
C THR A 44 1.15 -7.76 6.08
N ILE A 45 1.17 -6.43 6.15
CA ILE A 45 2.34 -5.63 5.77
C ILE A 45 3.56 -6.02 6.61
N ALA A 46 3.37 -6.40 7.88
CA ALA A 46 4.44 -6.82 8.78
C ALA A 46 5.14 -8.12 8.34
N ASP A 47 4.46 -8.97 7.57
CA ASP A 47 5.02 -10.24 7.10
C ASP A 47 6.00 -10.06 5.90
N LEU A 48 5.94 -8.92 5.21
CA LEU A 48 6.74 -8.63 4.02
C LEU A 48 8.19 -8.24 4.40
N LYS A 49 9.02 -9.25 4.66
CA LYS A 49 10.44 -9.06 4.97
C LYS A 49 11.16 -8.28 3.86
N GLY A 50 11.72 -7.13 4.19
CA GLY A 50 12.43 -6.24 3.25
C GLY A 50 11.62 -5.03 2.80
N ILE A 51 10.31 -5.00 3.05
CA ILE A 51 9.48 -3.80 2.95
C ILE A 51 9.32 -3.30 4.38
N ASN A 52 10.25 -2.47 4.84
CA ASN A 52 10.03 -1.74 6.08
C ASN A 52 9.08 -0.57 5.74
N PRO A 53 7.84 -0.51 6.27
CA PRO A 53 6.91 0.57 5.96
C PRO A 53 7.48 1.96 6.26
N SER A 54 8.34 2.06 7.28
CA SER A 54 9.08 3.26 7.65
C SER A 54 10.21 3.62 6.67
N LEU A 55 10.72 2.64 5.92
CA LEU A 55 11.79 2.80 4.92
C LEU A 55 11.25 2.98 3.49
N CYS A 56 10.00 2.59 3.26
CA CYS A 56 9.31 2.70 1.97
C CYS A 56 8.56 4.03 1.76
N MET A 57 8.60 4.94 2.74
CA MET A 57 8.07 6.30 2.59
C MET A 57 9.20 7.28 2.34
N HIS A 58 9.35 7.73 1.09
CA HIS A 58 10.15 8.92 0.82
C HIS A 58 9.43 10.13 1.43
N ARG A 59 9.95 10.64 2.56
CA ARG A 59 9.45 11.87 3.17
C ARG A 59 10.06 13.06 2.45
N ILE A 60 9.24 13.77 1.67
CA ILE A 60 9.59 15.09 1.16
C ILE A 60 9.53 16.06 2.34
N VAL A 61 10.70 16.56 2.77
CA VAL A 61 10.78 17.54 3.86
C VAL A 61 10.43 18.91 3.30
N ILE A 62 9.43 19.57 3.89
CA ILE A 62 9.01 20.92 3.57
C ILE A 62 9.24 21.77 4.82
N ASP A 63 9.65 23.03 4.64
CA ASP A 63 9.83 23.97 5.75
C ASP A 63 8.50 24.22 6.48
N ARG A 64 8.57 24.38 7.81
CA ARG A 64 7.38 24.46 8.70
C ARG A 64 6.47 25.65 8.39
N ASP A 65 7.01 26.70 7.79
CA ASP A 65 6.29 27.95 7.52
C ASP A 65 5.65 27.99 6.12
N ILE A 66 5.78 26.92 5.33
CA ILE A 66 5.25 26.85 3.98
C ILE A 66 3.83 26.30 3.99
N LYS A 67 2.90 27.07 3.46
CA LYS A 67 1.50 26.66 3.29
C LYS A 67 1.32 25.97 1.94
N PRO A 68 0.47 24.93 1.84
CA PRO A 68 0.13 24.36 0.56
C PRO A 68 -0.53 25.42 -0.33
N SER A 69 -0.09 25.50 -1.58
CA SER A 69 -0.63 26.40 -2.58
C SER A 69 -1.12 25.60 -3.79
N ARG A 70 -2.24 26.03 -4.38
CA ARG A 70 -2.80 25.43 -5.58
C ARG A 70 -2.70 26.43 -6.73
N ASP A 71 -1.92 26.09 -7.74
CA ASP A 71 -1.87 26.85 -8.97
C ASP A 71 -3.02 26.46 -9.91
N ALA A 72 -3.49 27.43 -10.69
CA ALA A 72 -4.49 27.17 -11.72
C ALA A 72 -3.88 26.24 -12.79
N HIS A 73 -4.64 25.21 -13.18
CA HIS A 73 -4.21 24.32 -14.26
C HIS A 73 -4.04 25.12 -15.55
N ARG A 74 -2.86 24.99 -16.19
CA ARG A 74 -2.57 25.71 -17.43
C ARG A 74 -3.44 25.19 -18.57
N ARG A 75 -3.85 26.07 -19.48
CA ARG A 75 -4.59 25.67 -20.69
C ARG A 75 -3.66 24.81 -21.57
N LEU A 76 -4.05 23.56 -21.80
CA LEU A 76 -3.41 22.69 -22.77
C LEU A 76 -3.54 23.25 -24.20
N ASN A 77 -2.50 23.08 -25.00
CA ASN A 77 -2.49 23.43 -26.42
C ASN A 77 -3.59 22.63 -27.15
N PRO A 78 -4.51 23.27 -27.91
CA PRO A 78 -5.56 22.58 -28.66
C PRO A 78 -5.03 21.42 -29.52
N ASN A 79 -3.88 21.57 -30.17
CA ASN A 79 -3.29 20.51 -30.99
C ASN A 79 -2.87 19.29 -30.16
N MET A 80 -2.52 19.46 -28.89
CA MET A 80 -2.21 18.33 -28.00
C MET A 80 -3.46 17.69 -27.40
N LYS A 81 -4.57 18.45 -27.30
CA LYS A 81 -5.87 17.91 -26.88
C LYS A 81 -6.49 17.06 -27.98
N GLU A 82 -6.31 17.44 -29.24
CA GLU A 82 -6.89 16.72 -30.37
C GLU A 82 -6.19 15.39 -30.66
N VAL A 83 -4.91 15.27 -30.29
CA VAL A 83 -4.11 14.06 -30.58
C VAL A 83 -4.23 13.01 -29.46
N ASP A 84 -5.09 13.22 -28.44
CA ASP A 84 -5.39 12.32 -27.30
C ASP A 84 -4.18 11.71 -26.53
N VAL A 85 -2.94 12.06 -26.89
CA VAL A 85 -1.69 11.49 -26.34
C VAL A 85 -1.62 11.62 -24.83
N ILE A 86 -2.12 12.73 -24.32
CA ILE A 86 -2.07 13.05 -22.90
C ILE A 86 -3.08 12.19 -22.14
N ASP A 87 -4.29 12.04 -22.66
CA ASP A 87 -5.32 11.21 -22.03
C ASP A 87 -4.94 9.73 -22.10
N GLU A 88 -4.33 9.29 -23.20
CA GLU A 88 -3.78 7.93 -23.33
C GLU A 88 -2.66 7.65 -22.32
N GLU A 89 -1.67 8.53 -22.19
CA GLU A 89 -0.58 8.36 -21.22
C GLU A 89 -1.08 8.47 -19.77
N VAL A 90 -2.02 9.38 -19.48
CA VAL A 90 -2.66 9.49 -18.17
C VAL A 90 -3.39 8.19 -17.83
N GLN A 91 -4.18 7.63 -18.75
CA GLN A 91 -4.93 6.40 -18.51
C GLN A 91 -4.02 5.18 -18.35
N LYS A 92 -2.94 5.12 -19.14
CA LYS A 92 -1.91 4.09 -19.05
C LYS A 92 -1.19 4.09 -17.69
N HIS A 93 -1.03 5.26 -17.08
CA HIS A 93 -0.33 5.41 -15.80
C HIS A 93 -1.25 5.61 -14.58
N ALA A 94 -2.55 5.84 -14.77
CA ALA A 94 -3.57 5.96 -13.72
C ALA A 94 -3.53 4.84 -12.66
N PRO A 95 -3.39 3.54 -12.98
CA PRO A 95 -3.30 2.51 -11.94
C PRO A 95 -2.01 2.55 -11.09
N ARG A 96 -1.02 3.38 -11.46
CA ARG A 96 0.21 3.64 -10.69
C ARG A 96 0.14 4.94 -9.87
N MET A 97 -0.83 5.80 -10.14
CA MET A 97 -1.08 6.98 -9.34
C MET A 97 -1.84 6.55 -8.09
N LEU A 98 -1.50 7.11 -6.92
CA LEU A 98 -2.30 6.87 -5.71
C LEU A 98 -3.76 7.20 -6.05
N LYS A 99 -4.66 6.27 -5.73
CA LYS A 99 -6.10 6.38 -6.05
C LYS A 99 -6.75 7.58 -5.38
N ASP A 100 -6.17 8.01 -4.27
CA ASP A 100 -6.61 9.14 -3.51
C ASP A 100 -5.54 10.24 -3.57
N ASP A 101 -5.97 11.49 -3.80
CA ASP A 101 -5.07 12.64 -3.75
C ASP A 101 -4.49 12.75 -2.33
N PRO A 102 -3.17 12.58 -2.14
CA PRO A 102 -2.55 12.64 -0.82
C PRO A 102 -2.80 13.98 -0.12
N LEU A 103 -3.02 15.04 -0.90
CA LEU A 103 -3.32 16.36 -0.40
C LEU A 103 -4.77 16.46 0.10
N ASP A 104 -5.72 15.81 -0.58
CA ASP A 104 -7.11 15.74 -0.09
C ASP A 104 -7.20 14.92 1.20
N LEU A 105 -6.49 13.79 1.32
CA LEU A 105 -6.44 13.03 2.59
C LEU A 105 -5.84 13.83 3.75
N TYR A 106 -4.84 14.67 3.47
CA TYR A 106 -4.21 15.52 4.47
C TYR A 106 -5.12 16.69 4.89
N LEU A 107 -5.89 17.25 3.96
CA LEU A 107 -6.78 18.39 4.19
C LEU A 107 -8.13 17.97 4.80
N THR A 108 -8.61 16.76 4.55
CA THR A 108 -9.87 16.25 5.12
C THR A 108 -9.73 15.79 6.57
N GLY A 109 -8.50 15.61 7.07
CA GLY A 109 -8.25 15.16 8.45
C GLY A 109 -8.70 13.73 8.73
N GLU A 110 -9.05 12.96 7.69
CA GLU A 110 -9.52 11.57 7.80
C GLU A 110 -8.36 10.57 7.93
N ASN A 111 -7.10 11.05 7.92
CA ASN A 111 -5.91 10.27 8.22
C ASN A 111 -5.88 9.86 9.72
N LYS A 112 -6.69 8.86 10.06
CA LYS A 112 -6.73 8.20 11.38
C LYS A 112 -5.48 7.40 11.73
N GLU A 113 -4.52 7.29 10.81
CA GLU A 113 -3.25 6.56 10.97
C GLU A 113 -2.03 7.48 11.16
N ILE A 114 -2.22 8.79 11.28
CA ILE A 114 -1.14 9.65 11.79
C ILE A 114 -1.11 9.45 13.29
N LEU A 115 -0.14 8.64 13.75
CA LEU A 115 0.19 8.51 15.17
C LEU A 115 0.33 9.92 15.76
N ASP A 116 -0.39 10.19 16.84
CA ASP A 116 -0.34 11.49 17.46
C ASP A 116 1.08 11.76 18.03
N VAL A 117 1.37 13.02 18.34
CA VAL A 117 2.70 13.40 18.83
C VAL A 117 3.06 12.68 20.14
N ALA A 118 2.08 12.31 20.97
CA ALA A 118 2.29 11.54 22.19
C ALA A 118 2.58 10.06 21.91
N GLU A 119 1.89 9.44 20.94
CA GLU A 119 2.15 8.06 20.49
C GLU A 119 3.55 7.93 19.87
N VAL A 120 3.99 8.94 19.10
CA VAL A 120 5.37 9.00 18.58
C VAL A 120 6.39 9.14 19.70
N GLN A 121 6.08 9.92 20.74
CA GLN A 121 6.96 10.14 21.89
C GLN A 121 7.07 8.87 22.76
N GLU A 122 5.98 8.13 22.93
CA GLU A 122 5.93 6.86 23.65
C GLU A 122 6.76 5.76 22.95
N ILE A 123 6.70 5.72 21.61
CA ILE A 123 7.55 4.84 20.80
C ILE A 123 9.03 5.21 20.95
N GLN A 124 9.33 6.51 21.01
CA GLN A 124 10.70 7.01 21.15
C GLN A 124 11.29 6.65 22.53
N GLU A 125 10.50 6.72 23.60
CA GLU A 125 10.90 6.34 24.96
C GLU A 125 11.06 4.81 25.12
N CYS A 126 10.18 4.01 24.49
CA CYS A 126 10.32 2.56 24.43
C CYS A 126 11.62 2.11 23.73
N LEU A 127 12.01 2.81 22.65
CA LEU A 127 13.25 2.53 21.93
C LEU A 127 14.50 2.88 22.75
N VAL A 128 14.47 4.00 23.49
CA VAL A 128 15.59 4.42 24.35
C VAL A 128 15.80 3.45 25.51
N SER A 129 14.72 3.03 26.17
CA SER A 129 14.81 2.06 27.30
C SER A 129 15.31 0.66 26.88
N SER A 130 15.08 0.26 25.62
CA SER A 130 15.57 -1.01 25.06
C SER A 130 17.06 -0.98 24.72
N LEU A 131 17.66 0.20 24.51
CA LEU A 131 19.09 0.37 24.22
C LEU A 131 19.94 0.46 25.49
N ASP A 132 19.37 0.88 26.62
CA ASP A 132 20.08 0.98 27.91
C ASP A 132 20.23 -0.38 28.64
N HIS A 133 19.60 -1.45 28.13
CA HIS A 133 19.68 -2.81 28.69
C HIS A 133 20.57 -3.78 27.87
N GLN A 134 21.47 -3.26 27.04
CA GLN A 134 22.48 -4.06 26.32
C GLN A 134 23.91 -3.73 26.73
#